data_AF-A0A6L8C479-F1
#
_entry.id   AF-A0A6L8C479-F1
#
_cell.length_a   1.000
_cell.length_b   1.000
_cell.length_c   1.000
_cell.angle_alpha   90.00
_cell.angle_beta   90.00
_cell.angle_gamma   90.00
#
_symmetry.space_group_name_H-M   'P 1'
#
loop_
_entity.id
_entity.type
_entity.pdbx_description
1 polymer ?
#
loop_
_entity_poly.entity_id
_entity_poly.type
_entity_poly.pdbx_seq_one_letter_code
_entity_poly.pdbx_strand_id
1 'polypeptide(L)'
;GLRAVAIGTQHIKLGDAEIVLAGGQENMSLSPHVAYLRSGKKMGNLEFVDSMIKDGLWDAFNGYHMGTTAENVAQKWQVSRDVQDNFALASQNKAEAAQKDGRFDNEVIPVVVKTRKGEVVVDKDEYIRHGATIENMQKLRPAFAKDGSVTAGNASGINDGAAVVLLMSRDEAEKRGIEPLATIKSYATAGVDPSIMGIGPVNASRKALEKAGWSVSDLELVEANEAFAAQACAVNKEMGWDPEIVNVNGGAIAIGHPIGASGCRILNTLLFEMQRRNVQKGLATLCIGGGMGVAMCVERK
;
A
#
# COMPACT_ATOMS: atom_id res chain seq x y z
N GLY A 1 7.00 1.43 6.01
CA GLY A 1 5.79 2.26 6.06
C GLY A 1 4.98 2.03 7.32
N LEU A 2 3.81 1.38 7.21
CA LEU A 2 2.81 1.34 8.31
C LEU A 2 3.32 0.72 9.61
N ARG A 3 4.13 -0.35 9.51
CA ARG A 3 4.73 -0.98 10.71
C ARG A 3 5.66 -0.02 11.47
N ALA A 4 6.35 0.89 10.78
CA ALA A 4 7.20 1.89 11.42
C ALA A 4 6.37 2.86 12.27
N VAL A 5 5.18 3.25 11.80
CA VAL A 5 4.23 4.07 12.56
C VAL A 5 3.76 3.34 13.82
N ALA A 6 3.44 2.04 13.70
CA ALA A 6 3.08 1.22 14.85
C ALA A 6 4.25 1.06 15.84
N ILE A 7 5.49 0.95 15.38
CA ILE A 7 6.69 0.93 16.25
C ILE A 7 6.88 2.28 16.94
N GLY A 8 6.81 3.40 16.22
CA GLY A 8 6.88 4.74 16.82
C GLY A 8 5.80 4.96 17.88
N THR A 9 4.58 4.46 17.64
CA THR A 9 3.51 4.44 18.65
C THR A 9 3.89 3.60 19.88
N GLN A 10 4.59 2.48 19.72
CA GLN A 10 5.07 1.65 20.83
C GLN A 10 6.08 2.40 21.69
N HIS A 11 7.08 3.04 21.07
CA HIS A 11 8.07 3.84 21.79
C HIS A 11 7.41 4.96 22.63
N ILE A 12 6.43 5.67 22.06
CA ILE A 12 5.71 6.71 22.80
C ILE A 12 4.91 6.12 23.97
N LYS A 13 4.19 5.01 23.75
CA LYS A 13 3.42 4.35 24.81
C LYS A 13 4.29 3.79 25.95
N LEU A 14 5.51 3.39 25.65
CA LEU A 14 6.47 2.85 26.62
C LEU A 14 7.25 3.96 27.35
N GLY A 15 7.14 5.21 26.91
CA GLY A 15 7.91 6.33 27.46
C GLY A 15 9.35 6.42 26.94
N ASP A 16 9.69 5.66 25.89
CA ASP A 16 11.02 5.66 25.27
C ASP A 16 11.25 6.90 24.38
N ALA A 17 10.17 7.54 23.94
CA ALA A 17 10.22 8.74 23.11
C ALA A 17 8.97 9.61 23.33
N GLU A 18 9.10 10.93 23.23
CA GLU A 18 7.95 11.85 23.27
C GLU A 18 7.44 12.21 21.87
N ILE A 19 8.36 12.27 20.89
CA ILE A 19 8.09 12.66 19.51
C ILE A 19 8.85 11.69 18.59
N VAL A 20 8.16 11.14 17.60
CA VAL A 20 8.75 10.19 16.63
C VAL A 20 8.33 10.57 15.21
N LEU A 21 9.30 10.70 14.30
CA LEU A 21 9.04 10.72 12.87
C LEU A 21 9.06 9.28 12.36
N ALA A 22 7.96 8.84 11.75
CA ALA A 22 7.81 7.46 11.30
C ALA A 22 7.23 7.40 9.88
N GLY A 23 7.56 6.36 9.12
CA GLY A 23 7.04 6.22 7.77
C GLY A 23 7.77 5.19 6.93
N GLY A 24 8.00 5.53 5.66
CA GLY A 24 8.84 4.74 4.77
C GLY A 24 9.18 5.50 3.50
N GLN A 25 10.23 5.06 2.85
CA GLN A 25 10.68 5.54 1.55
C GLN A 25 11.05 4.34 0.70
N GLU A 26 10.95 4.50 -0.61
CA GLU A 26 11.44 3.53 -1.58
C GLU A 26 11.83 4.24 -2.87
N ASN A 27 12.88 3.77 -3.52
CA ASN A 27 13.15 4.06 -4.92
C ASN A 27 13.47 2.75 -5.62
N MET A 28 12.44 2.15 -6.22
CA MET A 28 12.56 0.87 -6.91
C MET A 28 13.31 1.04 -8.23
N SER A 29 13.19 2.19 -8.90
CA SER A 29 13.90 2.52 -10.15
C SER A 29 15.43 2.46 -10.00
N LEU A 30 15.96 2.71 -8.81
CA LEU A 30 17.40 2.70 -8.51
C LEU A 30 17.91 1.37 -7.92
N SER A 31 17.09 0.32 -7.92
CA SER A 31 17.51 -1.01 -7.43
C SER A 31 18.65 -1.59 -8.28
N PRO A 32 19.77 -2.02 -7.68
CA PRO A 32 20.91 -2.54 -8.43
C PRO A 32 20.70 -4.00 -8.89
N HIS A 33 21.47 -4.41 -9.89
CA HIS A 33 21.79 -5.82 -10.08
C HIS A 33 22.98 -6.21 -9.21
N VAL A 34 22.95 -7.38 -8.57
CA VAL A 34 23.96 -7.86 -7.63
C VAL A 34 24.55 -9.22 -8.05
N ALA A 35 25.81 -9.45 -7.72
CA ALA A 35 26.48 -10.72 -7.94
C ALA A 35 27.44 -11.02 -6.79
N TYR A 36 27.55 -12.30 -6.40
CA TYR A 36 28.50 -12.70 -5.37
C TYR A 36 29.93 -12.77 -5.93
N LEU A 37 30.68 -11.68 -5.75
CA LEU A 37 32.07 -11.55 -6.23
C LEU A 37 33.13 -11.61 -5.13
N ARG A 38 32.73 -11.71 -3.85
CA ARG A 38 33.64 -11.62 -2.70
C ARG A 38 34.75 -12.68 -2.73
N SER A 39 34.44 -13.90 -3.20
CA SER A 39 35.42 -14.99 -3.36
C SER A 39 36.04 -15.07 -4.76
N GLY A 40 35.69 -14.15 -5.66
CA GLY A 40 36.03 -14.20 -7.08
C GLY A 40 35.28 -15.31 -7.84
N LYS A 41 35.17 -15.14 -9.17
CA LYS A 41 34.65 -16.16 -10.09
C LYS A 41 35.78 -16.58 -11.03
N LYS A 42 36.35 -17.78 -10.81
CA LYS A 42 37.53 -18.26 -11.55
C LYS A 42 37.24 -18.62 -13.02
N MET A 43 36.12 -19.29 -13.29
CA MET A 43 35.71 -19.73 -14.64
C MET A 43 34.20 -20.03 -14.67
N GLY A 44 33.56 -19.89 -15.84
CA GLY A 44 32.14 -20.19 -16.07
C GLY A 44 31.19 -19.00 -15.82
N ASN A 45 29.91 -19.20 -16.12
CA ASN A 45 28.88 -18.14 -16.09
C ASN A 45 28.72 -17.51 -14.69
N LEU A 46 28.46 -16.20 -14.67
CA LEU A 46 28.11 -15.41 -13.50
C LEU A 46 26.70 -14.83 -13.71
N GLU A 47 25.83 -15.04 -12.74
CA GLU A 47 24.48 -14.47 -12.74
C GLU A 47 24.49 -13.09 -12.07
N PHE A 48 23.82 -12.13 -12.71
CA PHE A 48 23.49 -10.84 -12.12
C PHE A 48 22.03 -10.88 -11.68
N VAL A 49 21.80 -10.84 -10.37
CA VAL A 49 20.48 -10.95 -9.77
C VAL A 49 19.88 -9.55 -9.65
N ASP A 50 18.67 -9.36 -10.15
CA ASP A 50 17.90 -8.13 -9.92
C ASP A 50 17.46 -8.07 -8.43
N SER A 51 17.98 -7.10 -7.68
CA SER A 51 17.66 -6.96 -6.25
C SER A 51 16.22 -6.51 -6.00
N MET A 52 15.61 -5.73 -6.90
CA MET A 52 14.20 -5.33 -6.77
C MET A 52 13.31 -6.57 -6.75
N ILE A 53 13.54 -7.48 -7.70
CA ILE A 53 12.79 -8.74 -7.77
C ILE A 53 13.14 -9.62 -6.58
N LYS A 54 14.43 -9.87 -6.36
CA LYS A 54 14.88 -10.85 -5.37
C LYS A 54 14.51 -10.48 -3.93
N ASP A 55 14.64 -9.21 -3.57
CA ASP A 55 14.48 -8.75 -2.19
C ASP A 55 13.06 -8.20 -1.94
N GLY A 56 12.38 -7.69 -2.97
CA GLY A 56 11.07 -7.05 -2.84
C GLY A 56 9.88 -7.86 -3.37
N LEU A 57 10.05 -8.62 -4.45
CA LEU A 57 8.93 -9.17 -5.25
C LEU A 57 8.95 -10.69 -5.41
N TRP A 58 9.89 -11.38 -4.77
CA TRP A 58 10.06 -12.83 -4.88
C TRP A 58 9.74 -13.52 -3.56
N ASP A 59 8.94 -14.58 -3.62
CA ASP A 59 8.63 -15.37 -2.43
C ASP A 59 9.82 -16.26 -2.08
N ALA A 60 10.39 -16.02 -0.90
CA ALA A 60 11.59 -16.73 -0.43
C ALA A 60 11.31 -18.21 -0.15
N PHE A 61 10.06 -18.61 0.07
CA PHE A 61 9.69 -19.96 0.46
C PHE A 61 9.29 -20.83 -0.73
N ASN A 62 8.48 -20.30 -1.64
CA ASN A 62 7.92 -21.03 -2.77
C ASN A 62 8.70 -20.82 -4.08
N GLY A 63 9.59 -19.83 -4.14
CA GLY A 63 10.46 -19.63 -5.29
C GLY A 63 9.73 -19.13 -6.54
N TYR A 64 8.78 -18.20 -6.38
CA TYR A 64 8.09 -17.53 -7.49
C TYR A 64 7.81 -16.05 -7.18
N HIS A 65 7.34 -15.29 -8.18
CA HIS A 65 7.00 -13.87 -8.05
C HIS A 65 5.72 -13.66 -7.21
N MET A 66 5.60 -12.51 -6.54
CA MET A 66 4.38 -12.12 -5.80
C MET A 66 3.11 -12.19 -6.66
N GLY A 67 3.22 -11.94 -7.96
CA GLY A 67 2.12 -12.08 -8.91
C GLY A 67 1.52 -13.49 -8.96
N THR A 68 2.31 -14.53 -8.73
CA THR A 68 1.83 -15.91 -8.61
C THR A 68 0.99 -16.10 -7.34
N THR A 69 1.32 -15.43 -6.23
CA THR A 69 0.46 -15.45 -5.02
C THR A 69 -0.90 -14.82 -5.30
N ALA A 70 -0.95 -13.79 -6.15
CA ALA A 70 -2.21 -13.17 -6.55
C ALA A 70 -3.06 -14.10 -7.41
N GLU A 71 -2.44 -14.88 -8.32
CA GLU A 71 -3.14 -15.95 -9.06
C GLU A 71 -3.68 -17.03 -8.12
N ASN A 72 -2.90 -17.45 -7.12
CA ASN A 72 -3.36 -18.43 -6.12
C ASN A 72 -4.60 -17.92 -5.36
N VAL A 73 -4.60 -16.64 -4.98
CA VAL A 73 -5.75 -16.00 -4.33
C VAL A 73 -6.92 -15.89 -5.30
N ALA A 74 -6.70 -15.48 -6.55
CA ALA A 74 -7.75 -15.41 -7.57
C ALA A 74 -8.44 -16.77 -7.77
N GLN A 75 -7.67 -17.85 -7.86
CA GLN A 75 -8.20 -19.21 -7.99
C GLN A 75 -8.98 -19.64 -6.74
N LYS A 76 -8.40 -19.46 -5.54
CA LYS A 76 -9.00 -19.93 -4.28
C LYS A 76 -10.26 -19.15 -3.90
N TRP A 77 -10.32 -17.84 -4.15
CA TRP A 77 -11.48 -17.00 -3.88
C TRP A 77 -12.41 -16.81 -5.08
N GLN A 78 -12.08 -17.44 -6.22
CA GLN A 78 -12.84 -17.36 -7.48
C GLN A 78 -13.01 -15.91 -7.98
N VAL A 79 -11.94 -15.11 -7.89
CA VAL A 79 -11.92 -13.74 -8.40
C VAL A 79 -11.58 -13.78 -9.90
N SER A 80 -12.61 -13.73 -10.73
CA SER A 80 -12.43 -13.81 -12.19
C SER A 80 -11.63 -12.62 -12.75
N ARG A 81 -11.11 -12.80 -13.97
CA ARG A 81 -10.42 -11.73 -14.72
C ARG A 81 -11.29 -10.48 -14.85
N ASP A 82 -12.58 -10.64 -15.19
CA ASP A 82 -13.49 -9.52 -15.34
C ASP A 82 -13.70 -8.76 -14.03
N VAL A 83 -13.77 -9.46 -12.90
CA VAL A 83 -13.87 -8.80 -11.59
C VAL A 83 -12.60 -7.99 -11.29
N GLN A 84 -11.43 -8.56 -11.59
CA GLN A 84 -10.15 -7.87 -11.40
C GLN A 84 -10.01 -6.62 -12.27
N ASP A 85 -10.37 -6.71 -13.55
CA ASP A 85 -10.28 -5.59 -14.48
C ASP A 85 -11.31 -4.48 -14.15
N ASN A 86 -12.54 -4.83 -13.75
CA ASN A 86 -13.52 -3.84 -13.30
C ASN A 86 -13.08 -3.13 -12.01
N PHE A 87 -12.49 -3.87 -11.07
CA PHE A 87 -11.92 -3.28 -9.85
C PHE A 87 -10.78 -2.31 -10.17
N ALA A 88 -9.87 -2.71 -11.05
CA ALA A 88 -8.76 -1.88 -11.50
C ALA A 88 -9.25 -0.60 -12.21
N LEU A 89 -10.26 -0.71 -13.07
CA LEU A 89 -10.89 0.41 -13.75
C LEU A 89 -11.50 1.40 -12.75
N ALA A 90 -12.22 0.90 -11.75
CA ALA A 90 -12.77 1.74 -10.69
C ALA A 90 -11.66 2.47 -9.91
N SER A 91 -10.54 1.81 -9.60
CA SER A 91 -9.40 2.48 -8.96
C SER A 91 -8.83 3.61 -9.84
N GLN A 92 -8.62 3.37 -11.13
CA GLN A 92 -8.10 4.39 -12.06
C GLN A 92 -9.05 5.60 -12.14
N ASN A 93 -10.35 5.36 -12.29
CA ASN A 93 -11.33 6.43 -12.41
C ASN A 93 -11.49 7.23 -11.11
N LYS A 94 -11.43 6.57 -9.93
CA LYS A 94 -11.42 7.24 -8.63
C LYS A 94 -10.17 8.11 -8.44
N ALA A 95 -9.00 7.61 -8.84
CA ALA A 95 -7.74 8.35 -8.75
C ALA A 95 -7.71 9.55 -9.72
N GLU A 96 -8.17 9.37 -10.95
CA GLU A 96 -8.32 10.46 -11.92
C GLU A 96 -9.25 11.56 -11.39
N ALA A 97 -10.41 11.19 -10.85
CA ALA A 97 -11.34 12.15 -10.25
C ALA A 97 -10.72 12.87 -9.05
N ALA A 98 -10.05 12.14 -8.15
CA ALA A 98 -9.38 12.72 -6.98
C ALA A 98 -8.27 13.70 -7.36
N GLN A 99 -7.47 13.36 -8.39
CA GLN A 99 -6.41 14.24 -8.89
C GLN A 99 -6.97 15.49 -9.57
N LYS A 100 -8.07 15.37 -10.33
CA LYS A 100 -8.76 16.53 -10.95
C LYS A 100 -9.41 17.45 -9.91
N ASP A 101 -9.92 16.87 -8.82
CA ASP A 101 -10.52 17.59 -7.70
C ASP A 101 -9.48 18.21 -6.74
N GLY A 102 -8.18 18.01 -6.96
CA GLY A 102 -7.11 18.50 -6.08
C GLY A 102 -7.09 17.83 -4.69
N ARG A 103 -7.59 16.60 -4.57
CA ARG A 103 -7.71 15.93 -3.25
C ARG A 103 -6.35 15.56 -2.65
N PHE A 104 -5.32 15.41 -3.48
CA PHE A 104 -3.96 15.09 -3.06
C PHE A 104 -3.11 16.33 -2.74
N ASP A 105 -3.60 17.54 -3.05
CA ASP A 105 -2.82 18.78 -2.96
C ASP A 105 -2.31 19.08 -1.54
N ASN A 106 -3.05 18.61 -0.51
CA ASN A 106 -2.69 18.81 0.89
C ASN A 106 -1.74 17.72 1.44
N GLU A 107 -1.65 16.56 0.78
CA GLU A 107 -0.82 15.44 1.25
C GLU A 107 0.50 15.29 0.47
N VAL A 108 0.58 15.83 -0.75
CA VAL A 108 1.77 15.77 -1.59
C VAL A 108 2.67 16.99 -1.35
N ILE A 109 3.93 16.73 -1.03
CA ILE A 109 4.97 17.75 -0.94
C ILE A 109 5.78 17.75 -2.25
N PRO A 110 5.89 18.88 -2.97
CA PRO A 110 6.65 18.95 -4.21
C PRO A 110 8.13 18.58 -4.02
N VAL A 111 8.67 17.78 -4.94
CA VAL A 111 10.09 17.43 -5.01
C VAL A 111 10.74 18.18 -6.17
N VAL A 112 11.74 19.02 -5.87
CA VAL A 112 12.49 19.78 -6.88
C VAL A 112 13.73 18.99 -7.32
N VAL A 113 13.72 18.51 -8.55
CA VAL A 113 14.81 17.75 -9.16
C VAL A 113 15.69 18.68 -10.00
N LYS A 114 16.96 18.82 -9.62
CA LYS A 114 17.94 19.62 -10.37
C LYS A 114 18.49 18.80 -11.53
N THR A 115 18.26 19.24 -12.76
CA THR A 115 18.81 18.64 -13.98
C THR A 115 19.82 19.57 -14.63
N ARG A 116 20.60 19.06 -15.61
CA ARG A 116 21.48 19.91 -16.43
C ARG A 116 20.73 21.00 -17.22
N LYS A 117 19.42 20.81 -17.47
CA LYS A 117 18.57 21.73 -18.24
C LYS A 117 17.76 22.69 -17.36
N GLY A 118 17.91 22.62 -16.03
CA GLY A 118 17.13 23.41 -15.07
C GLY A 118 16.44 22.53 -14.02
N GLU A 119 15.58 23.15 -13.21
CA GLU A 119 14.81 22.49 -12.16
C GLU A 119 13.50 21.90 -12.73
N VAL A 120 13.17 20.69 -12.32
CA VAL A 120 11.89 20.02 -12.61
C VAL A 120 11.19 19.81 -11.28
N VAL A 121 9.94 20.27 -11.18
CA VAL A 121 9.11 20.04 -10.00
C VAL A 121 8.26 18.80 -10.23
N VAL A 122 8.31 17.86 -9.29
CA VAL A 122 7.46 16.67 -9.27
C VAL A 122 6.50 16.81 -8.09
N ASP A 123 5.23 17.07 -8.39
CA ASP A 123 4.19 17.39 -7.41
C ASP A 123 2.86 16.64 -7.65
N LYS A 124 2.86 15.67 -8.57
CA LYS A 124 1.68 14.87 -8.93
C LYS A 124 2.04 13.40 -9.10
N ASP A 125 1.12 12.53 -8.71
CA ASP A 125 1.20 11.10 -9.01
C ASP A 125 1.08 10.86 -10.52
N GLU A 126 2.19 10.44 -11.13
CA GLU A 126 2.30 10.26 -12.58
C GLU A 126 1.81 8.90 -13.09
N TYR A 127 1.58 7.94 -12.19
CA TYR A 127 1.19 6.57 -12.56
C TYR A 127 -0.30 6.43 -12.94
N ILE A 128 -1.13 7.43 -12.60
CA ILE A 128 -2.56 7.44 -12.86
C ILE A 128 -2.81 7.50 -14.38
N ARG A 129 -3.59 6.56 -14.90
CA ARG A 129 -3.93 6.45 -16.32
C ARG A 129 -5.26 7.13 -16.59
N HIS A 130 -5.21 8.42 -16.94
CA HIS A 130 -6.40 9.20 -17.29
C HIS A 130 -7.14 8.59 -18.49
N GLY A 131 -8.47 8.51 -18.40
CA GLY A 131 -9.33 7.95 -19.44
C GLY A 131 -9.18 6.43 -19.58
N ALA A 132 -8.88 5.73 -18.49
CA ALA A 132 -8.86 4.27 -18.49
C ALA A 132 -10.22 3.71 -18.95
N THR A 133 -10.19 2.64 -19.75
CA THR A 133 -11.41 1.95 -20.23
C THR A 133 -11.29 0.44 -20.04
N ILE A 134 -12.43 -0.23 -19.90
CA ILE A 134 -12.45 -1.69 -19.70
C ILE A 134 -11.85 -2.43 -20.91
N GLU A 135 -12.07 -1.93 -22.12
CA GLU A 135 -11.56 -2.52 -23.36
C GLU A 135 -10.04 -2.48 -23.40
N ASN A 136 -9.42 -1.44 -22.84
CA ASN A 136 -7.96 -1.34 -22.75
C ASN A 136 -7.40 -2.31 -21.71
N MET A 137 -8.12 -2.56 -20.61
CA MET A 137 -7.71 -3.55 -19.60
C MET A 137 -7.82 -4.98 -20.12
N GLN A 138 -8.94 -5.33 -20.76
CA GLN A 138 -9.20 -6.68 -21.25
C GLN A 138 -8.24 -7.12 -22.37
N LYS A 139 -7.64 -6.18 -23.12
CA LYS A 139 -6.61 -6.47 -24.14
C LYS A 139 -5.27 -6.92 -23.55
N LEU A 140 -5.03 -6.68 -22.26
CA LEU A 140 -3.74 -6.99 -21.64
C LEU A 140 -3.58 -8.49 -21.42
N ARG A 141 -2.39 -8.98 -21.76
CA ARG A 141 -1.99 -10.36 -21.55
C ARG A 141 -1.67 -10.61 -20.07
N PRO A 142 -1.93 -11.82 -19.56
CA PRO A 142 -1.46 -12.24 -18.25
C PRO A 142 0.05 -12.02 -18.07
N ALA A 143 0.44 -11.53 -16.90
CA ALA A 143 1.83 -11.13 -16.62
C ALA A 143 2.66 -12.25 -15.96
N PHE A 144 2.02 -13.17 -15.23
CA PHE A 144 2.74 -14.13 -14.36
C PHE A 144 2.48 -15.61 -14.68
N ALA A 145 1.38 -15.93 -15.35
CA ALA A 145 1.06 -17.28 -15.82
C ALA A 145 0.40 -17.19 -17.19
N LYS A 146 0.68 -18.15 -18.10
CA LYS A 146 0.21 -18.10 -19.50
C LYS A 146 -1.32 -17.98 -19.60
N ASP A 147 -2.03 -18.74 -18.78
CA ASP A 147 -3.50 -18.76 -18.70
C ASP A 147 -3.98 -18.07 -17.41
N GLY A 148 -3.17 -17.12 -16.90
CA GLY A 148 -3.44 -16.37 -15.67
C GLY A 148 -4.50 -15.28 -15.83
N SER A 149 -4.88 -14.68 -14.71
CA SER A 149 -5.84 -13.59 -14.60
C SER A 149 -5.21 -12.24 -14.27
N VAL A 150 -4.00 -12.24 -13.73
CA VAL A 150 -3.29 -11.03 -13.28
C VAL A 150 -2.52 -10.41 -14.45
N THR A 151 -2.69 -9.12 -14.66
CA THR A 151 -2.09 -8.34 -15.74
C THR A 151 -1.46 -7.05 -15.22
N ALA A 152 -0.71 -6.34 -16.07
CA ALA A 152 -0.21 -4.99 -15.78
C ALA A 152 -1.33 -3.91 -15.70
N GLY A 153 -2.58 -4.27 -15.99
CA GLY A 153 -3.75 -3.40 -15.84
C GLY A 153 -4.42 -3.54 -14.49
N ASN A 154 -4.34 -4.72 -13.87
CA ASN A 154 -5.01 -5.06 -12.61
C ASN A 154 -4.02 -5.40 -11.47
N ALA A 155 -2.75 -5.03 -11.64
CA ALA A 155 -1.70 -5.04 -10.63
C ALA A 155 -1.12 -3.64 -10.46
N SER A 156 -0.61 -3.32 -9.27
CA SER A 156 0.13 -2.07 -9.06
C SER A 156 1.45 -2.05 -9.81
N GLY A 157 2.01 -0.86 -9.99
CA GLY A 157 3.29 -0.65 -10.64
C GLY A 157 4.51 -0.91 -9.75
N ILE A 158 5.67 -0.67 -10.36
CA ILE A 158 6.95 -0.43 -9.70
C ILE A 158 7.07 1.09 -9.58
N ASN A 159 7.21 1.61 -8.37
CA ASN A 159 7.08 3.04 -8.13
C ASN A 159 8.09 3.52 -7.09
N ASP A 160 8.37 4.82 -7.14
CA ASP A 160 9.25 5.52 -6.22
C ASP A 160 8.41 6.47 -5.36
N GLY A 161 8.79 6.66 -4.10
CA GLY A 161 8.09 7.59 -3.23
C GLY A 161 8.45 7.47 -1.76
N ALA A 162 8.04 8.45 -0.97
CA ALA A 162 8.17 8.43 0.48
C ALA A 162 6.91 8.99 1.13
N ALA A 163 6.59 8.48 2.31
CA ALA A 163 5.49 8.97 3.13
C ALA A 163 5.90 8.90 4.60
N VAL A 164 5.62 9.97 5.34
CA VAL A 164 6.01 10.15 6.73
C VAL A 164 4.88 10.78 7.53
N VAL A 165 4.87 10.49 8.84
CA VAL A 165 4.00 11.09 9.85
C VAL A 165 4.84 11.51 11.06
N LEU A 166 4.38 12.55 11.75
CA LEU A 166 4.92 12.98 13.03
C LEU A 166 4.00 12.48 14.14
N LEU A 167 4.53 11.67 15.05
CA LEU A 167 3.82 11.08 16.17
C LEU A 167 4.21 11.78 17.47
N MET A 168 3.22 12.02 18.31
CA MET A 168 3.40 12.57 19.66
C MET A 168 2.40 11.89 20.62
N SER A 169 2.68 11.94 21.92
CA SER A 169 1.62 11.74 22.91
C SER A 169 0.60 12.90 22.81
N ARG A 170 -0.62 12.68 23.33
CA ARG A 170 -1.64 13.73 23.38
C ARG A 170 -1.14 14.94 24.18
N ASP A 171 -0.56 14.69 25.35
CA ASP A 171 -0.05 15.73 26.24
C ASP A 171 1.05 16.57 25.58
N GLU A 172 1.95 15.95 24.82
CA GLU A 172 3.02 16.66 24.13
C GLU A 172 2.50 17.49 22.95
N ALA A 173 1.50 17.00 22.22
CA ALA A 173 0.82 17.79 21.18
C ALA A 173 0.10 19.00 21.78
N GLU A 174 -0.63 18.82 22.89
CA GLU A 174 -1.37 19.88 23.58
C GLU A 174 -0.42 20.95 24.16
N LYS A 175 0.69 20.54 24.80
CA LYS A 175 1.74 21.43 25.29
C LYS A 175 2.33 22.33 24.20
N ARG A 176 2.36 21.84 22.94
CA ARG A 176 2.88 22.57 21.78
C ARG A 176 1.82 23.32 20.99
N GLY A 177 0.54 23.21 21.36
CA GLY A 177 -0.57 23.78 20.60
C GLY A 177 -0.74 23.17 19.20
N ILE A 178 -0.34 21.91 19.02
CA ILE A 178 -0.48 21.19 17.75
C ILE A 178 -1.81 20.43 17.78
N GLU A 179 -2.68 20.70 16.81
CA GLU A 179 -3.90 19.93 16.60
C GLU A 179 -3.58 18.59 15.89
N PRO A 180 -3.83 17.43 16.52
CA PRO A 180 -3.55 16.15 15.89
C PRO A 180 -4.57 15.83 14.79
N LEU A 181 -4.11 15.29 13.65
CA LEU A 181 -4.99 14.83 12.57
C LEU A 181 -5.92 13.70 13.02
N ALA A 182 -5.41 12.74 13.79
CA ALA A 182 -6.15 11.62 14.36
C ALA A 182 -5.41 11.01 15.56
N THR A 183 -6.09 10.11 16.27
CA THR A 183 -5.53 9.26 17.33
C THR A 183 -5.38 7.82 16.83
N ILE A 184 -4.22 7.21 17.03
CA ILE A 184 -4.03 5.78 16.73
C ILE A 184 -4.70 4.95 17.83
N LYS A 185 -5.80 4.29 17.49
CA LYS A 185 -6.61 3.48 18.43
C LYS A 185 -6.03 2.10 18.63
N SER A 186 -5.62 1.46 17.54
CA SER A 186 -5.02 0.13 17.60
C SER A 186 -4.20 -0.14 16.36
N TYR A 187 -3.42 -1.22 16.44
CA TYR A 187 -2.72 -1.79 15.31
C TYR A 187 -2.49 -3.29 15.55
N ALA A 188 -2.34 -4.02 14.46
CA ALA A 188 -2.02 -5.44 14.50
C ALA A 188 -1.22 -5.88 13.29
N THR A 189 -0.43 -6.92 13.50
CA THR A 189 0.24 -7.70 12.46
C THR A 189 -0.22 -9.15 12.60
N ALA A 190 -0.42 -9.82 11.47
CA ALA A 190 -0.82 -11.21 11.42
C ALA A 190 -0.04 -11.94 10.32
N GLY A 191 0.22 -13.23 10.55
CA GLY A 191 0.80 -14.12 9.54
C GLY A 191 -0.28 -14.94 8.82
N VAL A 192 0.01 -15.34 7.59
CA VAL A 192 -0.75 -16.27 6.75
C VAL A 192 0.25 -17.13 5.97
N ASP A 193 -0.24 -18.13 5.26
CA ASP A 193 0.61 -18.90 4.34
C ASP A 193 1.21 -17.97 3.25
N PRO A 194 2.54 -18.01 2.99
CA PRO A 194 3.19 -17.18 1.98
C PRO A 194 2.58 -17.29 0.58
N SER A 195 2.01 -18.45 0.22
CA SER A 195 1.39 -18.68 -1.08
C SER A 195 0.12 -17.86 -1.33
N ILE A 196 -0.50 -17.34 -0.26
CA ILE A 196 -1.71 -16.50 -0.28
C ILE A 196 -1.50 -15.23 0.55
N MET A 197 -0.28 -14.69 0.53
CA MET A 197 0.12 -13.50 1.31
C MET A 197 -0.84 -12.32 1.18
N GLY A 198 -1.50 -12.19 0.02
CA GLY A 198 -2.51 -11.16 -0.26
C GLY A 198 -3.68 -11.11 0.73
N ILE A 199 -3.96 -12.19 1.47
CA ILE A 199 -5.04 -12.25 2.46
C ILE A 199 -4.60 -11.85 3.88
N GLY A 200 -3.32 -11.58 4.10
CA GLY A 200 -2.79 -11.04 5.35
C GLY A 200 -3.62 -9.89 5.97
N PRO A 201 -4.13 -8.92 5.18
CA PRO A 201 -4.99 -7.83 5.67
C PRO A 201 -6.20 -8.31 6.47
N VAL A 202 -6.82 -9.43 6.11
CA VAL A 202 -8.05 -9.90 6.77
C VAL A 202 -7.79 -10.17 8.25
N ASN A 203 -6.76 -10.96 8.55
CA ASN A 203 -6.41 -11.32 9.92
C ASN A 203 -5.85 -10.12 10.69
N ALA A 204 -5.07 -9.27 10.04
CA ALA A 204 -4.52 -8.06 10.66
C ALA A 204 -5.63 -7.06 11.01
N SER A 205 -6.56 -6.81 10.09
CA SER A 205 -7.68 -5.88 10.28
C SER A 205 -8.64 -6.36 11.36
N ARG A 206 -9.07 -7.63 11.33
CA ARG A 206 -9.94 -8.19 12.39
C ARG A 206 -9.31 -8.02 13.78
N LYS A 207 -8.02 -8.32 13.91
CA LYS A 207 -7.28 -8.17 15.18
C LYS A 207 -7.10 -6.70 15.60
N ALA A 208 -6.91 -5.78 14.64
CA ALA A 208 -6.83 -4.35 14.94
C ALA A 208 -8.19 -3.81 15.40
N LEU A 209 -9.27 -4.16 14.70
CA LEU A 209 -10.65 -3.80 15.07
C LEU A 209 -11.01 -4.30 16.46
N GLU A 210 -10.76 -5.57 16.76
CA GLU A 210 -10.97 -6.16 18.09
C GLU A 210 -10.24 -5.36 19.18
N LYS A 211 -8.96 -5.04 18.99
CA LYS A 211 -8.18 -4.22 19.94
C LYS A 211 -8.70 -2.79 20.08
N ALA A 212 -9.34 -2.24 19.05
CA ALA A 212 -9.98 -0.92 19.12
C ALA A 212 -11.37 -0.97 19.79
N GLY A 213 -11.91 -2.18 20.00
CA GLY A 213 -13.31 -2.36 20.41
C GLY A 213 -14.30 -2.00 19.31
N TRP A 214 -13.92 -2.16 18.04
CA TRP A 214 -14.72 -1.82 16.87
C TRP A 214 -15.16 -3.06 16.10
N SER A 215 -16.28 -2.93 15.40
CA SER A 215 -16.75 -3.83 14.37
C SER A 215 -16.40 -3.30 12.98
N VAL A 216 -16.57 -4.12 11.95
CA VAL A 216 -16.39 -3.68 10.56
C VAL A 216 -17.39 -2.58 10.19
N SER A 217 -18.63 -2.65 10.70
CA SER A 217 -19.68 -1.64 10.47
C SER A 217 -19.43 -0.30 11.16
N ASP A 218 -18.46 -0.20 12.06
CA ASP A 218 -18.06 1.07 12.65
C ASP A 218 -17.16 1.90 11.73
N LEU A 219 -16.60 1.30 10.67
CA LEU A 219 -15.68 1.98 9.77
C LEU A 219 -16.43 2.91 8.84
N GLU A 220 -15.93 4.14 8.71
CA GLU A 220 -16.48 5.15 7.81
C GLU A 220 -15.55 5.41 6.62
N LEU A 221 -14.27 5.04 6.74
CA LEU A 221 -13.31 5.09 5.65
C LEU A 221 -12.23 4.01 5.78
N VAL A 222 -11.87 3.39 4.67
CA VAL A 222 -10.86 2.34 4.62
C VAL A 222 -9.88 2.61 3.49
N GLU A 223 -8.59 2.51 3.82
CA GLU A 223 -7.53 2.39 2.83
C GLU A 223 -6.94 0.97 2.89
N ALA A 224 -7.30 0.14 1.93
CA ALA A 224 -6.83 -1.24 1.79
C ALA A 224 -5.96 -1.37 0.53
N ASN A 225 -4.65 -1.57 0.71
CA ASN A 225 -3.70 -1.48 -0.39
C ASN A 225 -3.97 -2.48 -1.53
N GLU A 226 -3.85 -2.00 -2.77
CA GLU A 226 -4.17 -2.75 -3.98
C GLU A 226 -2.91 -3.24 -4.70
N ALA A 227 -2.08 -4.07 -4.06
CA ALA A 227 -0.91 -4.64 -4.73
C ALA A 227 -1.32 -5.42 -6.00
N PHE A 228 -2.43 -6.15 -5.89
CA PHE A 228 -3.12 -6.81 -7.00
C PHE A 228 -4.64 -6.70 -6.78
N ALA A 229 -5.42 -6.59 -7.86
CA ALA A 229 -6.88 -6.60 -7.79
C ALA A 229 -7.41 -7.91 -7.20
N ALA A 230 -6.81 -9.05 -7.57
CA ALA A 230 -7.19 -10.37 -7.06
C ALA A 230 -7.27 -10.42 -5.52
N GLN A 231 -6.21 -9.96 -4.84
CA GLN A 231 -6.18 -9.95 -3.39
C GLN A 231 -7.08 -8.87 -2.80
N ALA A 232 -7.16 -7.69 -3.41
CA ALA A 232 -8.00 -6.59 -2.91
C ALA A 232 -9.49 -7.00 -2.92
N CYS A 233 -9.96 -7.60 -4.01
CA CYS A 233 -11.31 -8.14 -4.11
C CYS A 233 -11.58 -9.24 -3.07
N ALA A 234 -10.62 -10.15 -2.86
CA ALA A 234 -10.76 -11.22 -1.88
C ALA A 234 -10.78 -10.69 -0.44
N VAL A 235 -9.94 -9.70 -0.10
CA VAL A 235 -9.94 -9.02 1.20
C VAL A 235 -11.27 -8.29 1.42
N ASN A 236 -11.78 -7.55 0.44
CA ASN A 236 -13.07 -6.87 0.53
C ASN A 236 -14.20 -7.86 0.83
N LYS A 237 -14.23 -8.99 0.10
CA LYS A 237 -15.21 -10.06 0.32
C LYS A 237 -15.13 -10.67 1.72
N GLU A 238 -13.92 -10.97 2.20
CA GLU A 238 -13.69 -11.59 3.52
C GLU A 238 -13.98 -10.64 4.68
N MET A 239 -13.67 -9.35 4.52
CA MET A 239 -13.94 -8.36 5.55
C MET A 239 -15.42 -7.99 5.61
N GLY A 240 -16.13 -8.05 4.47
CA GLY A 240 -17.55 -7.73 4.42
C GLY A 240 -17.87 -6.27 4.75
N TRP A 241 -16.89 -5.37 4.60
CA TRP A 241 -17.13 -3.92 4.66
C TRP A 241 -17.81 -3.43 3.39
N ASP A 242 -18.36 -2.22 3.45
CA ASP A 242 -18.88 -1.52 2.29
C ASP A 242 -17.74 -1.16 1.32
N PRO A 243 -17.75 -1.61 0.05
CA PRO A 243 -16.77 -1.20 -0.94
C PRO A 243 -16.74 0.31 -1.22
N GLU A 244 -17.84 1.04 -0.98
CA GLU A 244 -17.93 2.48 -1.26
C GLU A 244 -17.12 3.34 -0.29
N ILE A 245 -16.76 2.79 0.87
CA ILE A 245 -15.86 3.46 1.83
C ILE A 245 -14.39 3.08 1.62
N VAL A 246 -14.06 2.22 0.64
CA VAL A 246 -12.71 1.69 0.43
C VAL A 246 -12.01 2.39 -0.73
N ASN A 247 -10.81 2.93 -0.46
CA ASN A 247 -9.93 3.59 -1.43
C ASN A 247 -10.69 4.62 -2.26
N VAL A 248 -11.39 5.54 -1.60
CA VAL A 248 -12.37 6.45 -2.25
C VAL A 248 -11.72 7.45 -3.21
N ASN A 249 -10.41 7.64 -3.09
CA ASN A 249 -9.58 8.45 -3.99
C ASN A 249 -8.74 7.58 -4.95
N GLY A 250 -9.09 6.30 -5.11
CA GLY A 250 -8.31 5.32 -5.86
C GLY A 250 -7.19 4.71 -5.02
N GLY A 251 -6.66 3.56 -5.46
CA GLY A 251 -5.62 2.84 -4.73
C GLY A 251 -4.37 2.59 -5.56
N ALA A 252 -3.56 1.63 -5.10
CA ALA A 252 -2.21 1.39 -5.63
C ALA A 252 -2.17 0.89 -7.08
N ILE A 253 -3.27 0.35 -7.62
CA ILE A 253 -3.34 0.03 -9.05
C ILE A 253 -3.22 1.29 -9.90
N ALA A 254 -3.74 2.43 -9.41
CA ALA A 254 -3.70 3.72 -10.10
C ALA A 254 -2.56 4.62 -9.63
N ILE A 255 -2.37 4.72 -8.32
CA ILE A 255 -1.41 5.66 -7.70
C ILE A 255 0.01 5.07 -7.69
N GLY A 256 0.13 3.74 -7.59
CA GLY A 256 1.40 3.04 -7.51
C GLY A 256 1.73 2.47 -6.13
N HIS A 257 2.77 1.62 -6.10
CA HIS A 257 3.17 0.83 -4.94
C HIS A 257 4.68 0.89 -4.66
N PRO A 258 5.21 2.02 -4.16
CA PRO A 258 6.57 2.07 -3.62
C PRO A 258 6.64 1.23 -2.33
N ILE A 259 7.19 0.01 -2.41
CA ILE A 259 6.95 -1.05 -1.41
C ILE A 259 7.24 -0.61 0.04
N GLY A 260 8.40 -0.01 0.31
CA GLY A 260 8.78 0.48 1.64
C GLY A 260 7.93 1.65 2.15
N ALA A 261 7.41 2.50 1.26
CA ALA A 261 6.61 3.68 1.60
C ALA A 261 5.10 3.43 1.68
N SER A 262 4.59 2.47 0.91
CA SER A 262 3.16 2.32 0.60
C SER A 262 2.26 2.24 1.83
N GLY A 263 2.71 1.54 2.88
CA GLY A 263 1.91 1.45 4.10
C GLY A 263 1.74 2.79 4.84
N CYS A 264 2.71 3.70 4.77
CA CYS A 264 2.51 5.05 5.31
C CYS A 264 1.79 5.95 4.31
N ARG A 265 1.97 5.72 3.01
CA ARG A 265 1.27 6.46 1.95
C ARG A 265 -0.25 6.29 2.07
N ILE A 266 -0.74 5.04 2.17
CA ILE A 266 -2.17 4.78 2.40
C ILE A 266 -2.69 5.38 3.71
N LEU A 267 -1.84 5.45 4.76
CA LEU A 267 -2.22 6.07 6.02
C LEU A 267 -2.38 7.58 5.87
N ASN A 268 -1.47 8.25 5.14
CA ASN A 268 -1.59 9.67 4.85
C ASN A 268 -2.88 9.95 4.07
N THR A 269 -3.09 9.24 2.96
CA THR A 269 -4.31 9.38 2.15
C THR A 269 -5.58 9.17 2.98
N LEU A 270 -5.59 8.17 3.87
CA LEU A 270 -6.69 7.96 4.82
C LEU A 270 -6.92 9.19 5.70
N LEU A 271 -5.87 9.69 6.37
CA LEU A 271 -5.98 10.80 7.34
C LEU A 271 -6.49 12.09 6.70
N PHE A 272 -5.95 12.46 5.53
CA PHE A 272 -6.37 13.65 4.80
C PHE A 272 -7.81 13.54 4.28
N GLU A 273 -8.19 12.37 3.76
CA GLU A 273 -9.56 12.15 3.29
C GLU A 273 -10.57 12.07 4.44
N MET A 274 -10.19 11.48 5.58
CA MET A 274 -11.03 11.50 6.78
C MET A 274 -11.29 12.93 7.26
N GLN A 275 -10.28 13.79 7.23
CA GLN A 275 -10.44 15.22 7.53
C GLN A 275 -11.36 15.91 6.54
N ARG A 276 -11.16 15.70 5.23
CA ARG A 276 -11.96 16.30 4.17
C ARG A 276 -13.44 15.91 4.25
N ARG A 277 -13.74 14.64 4.54
CA ARG A 277 -15.11 14.12 4.67
C ARG A 277 -15.73 14.33 6.05
N ASN A 278 -14.94 14.81 7.00
CA ASN A 278 -15.31 14.90 8.41
C ASN A 278 -15.86 13.59 8.99
N VAL A 279 -15.17 12.48 8.71
CA VAL A 279 -15.46 11.16 9.31
C VAL A 279 -14.50 10.89 10.46
N GLN A 280 -14.92 10.00 11.37
CA GLN A 280 -14.27 9.73 12.64
C GLN A 280 -13.46 8.44 12.62
N LYS A 281 -13.99 7.32 12.12
CA LYS A 281 -13.34 6.00 12.27
C LYS A 281 -12.76 5.47 10.96
N GLY A 282 -11.44 5.31 10.93
CA GLY A 282 -10.69 4.88 9.76
C GLY A 282 -9.82 3.64 9.98
N LEU A 283 -9.57 2.90 8.91
CA LEU A 283 -8.67 1.74 8.90
C LEU A 283 -7.72 1.78 7.70
N ALA A 284 -6.41 1.69 7.96
CA ALA A 284 -5.40 1.45 6.92
C ALA A 284 -4.87 0.01 7.02
N THR A 285 -4.79 -0.73 5.91
CA THR A 285 -4.31 -2.12 5.91
C THR A 285 -3.61 -2.53 4.61
N LEU A 286 -2.62 -3.41 4.71
CA LEU A 286 -1.91 -3.97 3.54
C LEU A 286 -1.38 -5.38 3.76
N CYS A 287 -1.27 -6.13 2.66
CA CYS A 287 -0.59 -7.41 2.58
C CYS A 287 0.93 -7.22 2.55
N ILE A 288 1.68 -8.26 2.89
CA ILE A 288 3.14 -8.25 2.95
C ILE A 288 3.67 -9.57 2.39
N GLY A 289 4.61 -9.48 1.45
CA GLY A 289 5.30 -10.64 0.89
C GLY A 289 5.90 -11.55 1.97
N GLY A 290 5.93 -12.85 1.71
CA GLY A 290 6.31 -13.84 2.72
C GLY A 290 5.20 -14.21 3.70
N GLY A 291 3.96 -13.73 3.51
CA GLY A 291 2.79 -14.23 4.22
C GLY A 291 2.43 -13.44 5.47
N MET A 292 2.30 -12.12 5.38
CA MET A 292 1.84 -11.30 6.51
C MET A 292 0.85 -10.21 6.09
N GLY A 293 0.22 -9.57 7.07
CA GLY A 293 -0.51 -8.32 6.90
C GLY A 293 -0.35 -7.41 8.10
N VAL A 294 -0.56 -6.11 7.90
CA VAL A 294 -0.55 -5.10 8.96
C VAL A 294 -1.74 -4.16 8.79
N ALA A 295 -2.37 -3.81 9.91
CA ALA A 295 -3.51 -2.91 9.95
C ALA A 295 -3.39 -1.91 11.10
N MET A 296 -3.98 -0.72 10.92
CA MET A 296 -4.01 0.36 11.89
C MET A 296 -5.37 1.06 11.90
N CYS A 297 -6.00 1.13 13.08
CA CYS A 297 -7.23 1.87 13.30
C CYS A 297 -6.91 3.28 13.81
N VAL A 298 -7.54 4.29 13.22
CA VAL A 298 -7.36 5.70 13.60
C VAL A 298 -8.72 6.37 13.83
N GLU A 299 -8.77 7.29 14.80
CA GLU A 299 -9.99 8.00 15.19
C GLU A 299 -9.77 9.52 15.18
N ARG A 300 -10.64 10.26 14.50
CA ARG A 300 -10.73 11.72 14.58
C ARG A 300 -11.75 12.15 15.64
N LYS A 301 -11.57 13.36 16.17
CA LYS A 301 -12.56 14.00 17.05
C LYS A 301 -13.70 14.59 16.25
#